data_AF-A0A6N7BG60-F1
#
_entry.id   AF-A0A6N7BG60-F1
#
_cell.length_a   1.000
_cell.length_b   1.000
_cell.length_c   1.000
_cell.angle_alpha   90.00
_cell.angle_beta   90.00
_cell.angle_gamma   90.00
#
_symmetry.space_group_name_H-M   'P 1'
#
loop_
_entity.id
_entity.type
_entity.pdbx_description
1 polymer ?
#
loop_
_entity_poly.entity_id
_entity_poly.type
_entity_poly.pdbx_seq_one_letter_code
_entity_poly.pdbx_strand_id
1 'polypeptide(L)'
;MKTREKHKLPKLVIKLRSLLFHVLFYSYIGFSLLSLENCTKSREDSSTADELLRNKASVVKLLLQEFDAIVFDCSTQNIFSKPVVVDTTMLGVSINGEDVFLSAQINLSCVKKYFVKLKCSQEVLEQYSKTKSNNALLAARFTRMDNEKLVAEADSLDGSDPTINLGETVILSGECLAIREIPPVENAD
;
A
#
# COMPACT_ATOMS: atom_id res chain seq x y z
N MET A 1 71.17 -7.23 -45.35
CA MET A 1 70.49 -8.08 -44.34
C MET A 1 69.44 -7.23 -43.63
N LYS A 2 68.15 -7.41 -43.94
CA LYS A 2 66.99 -7.01 -43.11
C LYS A 2 65.71 -7.55 -43.76
N THR A 3 65.30 -8.73 -43.32
CA THR A 3 63.96 -9.28 -43.55
C THR A 3 62.96 -8.53 -42.67
N ARG A 4 61.89 -7.99 -43.26
CA ARG A 4 60.71 -7.51 -42.53
C ARG A 4 59.55 -8.47 -42.81
N GLU A 5 59.26 -9.33 -41.85
CA GLU A 5 58.00 -10.06 -41.79
C GLU A 5 56.82 -9.10 -41.62
N LYS A 6 55.76 -9.34 -42.38
CA LYS A 6 54.52 -8.54 -42.38
C LYS A 6 53.57 -9.08 -41.31
N HIS A 7 53.39 -8.35 -40.22
CA HIS A 7 52.29 -8.54 -39.26
C HIS A 7 50.93 -8.21 -39.93
N LYS A 8 50.19 -9.24 -40.36
CA LYS A 8 48.82 -9.13 -40.93
C LYS A 8 47.71 -9.74 -40.03
N LEU A 9 47.96 -9.92 -38.74
CA LEU A 9 47.00 -10.52 -37.79
C LEU A 9 46.10 -9.60 -36.93
N PRO A 10 46.37 -8.29 -36.70
CA PRO A 10 45.62 -7.56 -35.67
C PRO A 10 44.21 -7.13 -36.09
N LYS A 11 43.95 -6.87 -37.38
CA LYS A 11 42.66 -6.32 -37.84
C LYS A 11 41.51 -7.33 -37.86
N LEU A 12 41.81 -8.62 -38.07
CA LEU A 12 40.79 -9.67 -38.14
C LEU A 12 40.24 -9.99 -36.72
N VAL A 13 41.12 -10.04 -35.73
CA VAL A 13 40.77 -10.31 -34.32
C VAL A 13 39.91 -9.19 -33.74
N ILE A 14 40.20 -7.93 -34.08
CA ILE A 14 39.41 -6.77 -33.62
C ILE A 14 38.00 -6.79 -34.21
N LYS A 15 37.85 -7.12 -35.50
CA LYS A 15 36.52 -7.27 -36.13
C LYS A 15 35.72 -8.42 -35.52
N LEU A 16 36.37 -9.55 -35.23
CA LEU A 16 35.72 -10.72 -34.62
C LEU A 16 35.22 -10.41 -33.21
N ARG A 17 36.02 -9.69 -32.40
CA ARG A 17 35.63 -9.26 -31.05
C ARG A 17 34.47 -8.27 -31.04
N SER A 18 34.47 -7.32 -31.99
CA SER A 18 33.35 -6.37 -32.14
C SER A 18 32.05 -7.08 -32.49
N LEU A 19 32.09 -8.02 -33.44
CA LEU A 19 30.93 -8.82 -33.84
C LEU A 19 30.39 -9.64 -32.64
N LEU A 20 31.28 -10.28 -31.88
CA LEU A 20 30.91 -11.08 -30.71
C LEU A 20 30.23 -10.21 -29.64
N PHE A 21 30.74 -9.00 -29.41
CA PHE A 21 30.15 -8.06 -28.45
C PHE A 21 28.72 -7.66 -28.84
N HIS A 22 28.48 -7.39 -30.12
CA HIS A 22 27.14 -7.02 -30.59
C HIS A 22 26.16 -8.18 -30.44
N VAL A 23 26.56 -9.41 -30.78
CA VAL A 23 25.70 -10.60 -30.61
C VAL A 23 25.33 -10.82 -29.15
N LEU A 24 26.30 -10.71 -28.24
CA LEU A 24 26.06 -10.88 -26.80
C LEU A 24 25.21 -9.74 -26.21
N PHE A 25 25.37 -8.52 -26.71
CA PHE A 25 24.58 -7.37 -26.25
C PHE A 25 23.12 -7.50 -26.67
N TYR A 26 22.85 -7.85 -27.93
CA TYR A 26 21.48 -8.03 -28.43
C TYR A 26 20.80 -9.26 -27.83
N SER A 27 21.53 -10.36 -27.56
CA SER A 27 20.96 -11.52 -26.87
C SER A 27 20.62 -11.21 -25.40
N TYR A 28 21.44 -10.42 -24.71
CA TYR A 28 21.16 -9.98 -23.35
C TYR A 28 19.91 -9.09 -23.26
N ILE A 29 19.75 -8.14 -24.19
CA ILE A 29 18.56 -7.29 -24.26
C ILE A 29 17.31 -8.13 -24.57
N GLY A 30 17.39 -9.04 -25.55
CA GLY A 30 16.28 -9.93 -25.88
C GLY A 30 15.88 -10.84 -24.73
N PHE A 31 16.85 -11.43 -24.03
CA PHE A 31 16.59 -12.26 -22.85
C PHE A 31 16.01 -11.46 -21.68
N SER A 32 16.46 -10.22 -21.50
CA SER A 32 15.94 -9.32 -20.47
C SER A 32 14.47 -8.97 -20.75
N LEU A 33 14.14 -8.63 -22.01
CA LEU A 33 12.77 -8.33 -22.42
C LEU A 33 11.84 -9.55 -22.27
N LEU A 34 12.29 -10.75 -22.66
CA LEU A 34 11.52 -11.99 -22.48
C LEU A 34 11.37 -12.37 -20.99
N SER A 35 12.39 -12.14 -20.17
CA SER A 35 12.31 -12.35 -18.71
C SER A 35 11.37 -11.35 -18.03
N LEU A 36 11.29 -10.11 -18.53
CA LEU A 36 10.33 -9.11 -18.08
C LEU A 36 8.88 -9.44 -18.50
N GLU A 37 8.69 -10.01 -19.69
CA GLU A 37 7.37 -10.47 -20.18
C GLU A 37 6.85 -11.66 -19.37
N ASN A 38 7.73 -12.59 -18.98
CA ASN A 38 7.37 -13.70 -18.09
C ASN A 38 7.18 -13.31 -16.62
N CYS A 39 7.54 -12.09 -16.21
CA CYS A 39 7.18 -11.55 -14.89
C CYS A 39 5.82 -10.87 -14.86
N THR A 40 5.18 -10.62 -16.01
CA THR A 40 3.92 -9.85 -16.10
C THR A 40 2.72 -10.64 -16.63
N LYS A 41 2.78 -11.98 -16.60
CA LYS A 41 1.63 -12.78 -17.04
C LYS A 41 1.45 -14.07 -16.23
N SER A 42 1.02 -13.93 -14.97
CA SER A 42 0.20 -14.98 -14.36
C SER A 42 -1.26 -14.72 -14.73
N ARG A 43 -1.90 -15.73 -15.31
CA ARG A 43 -3.32 -15.75 -15.69
C ARG A 43 -4.16 -16.40 -14.56
N GLU A 44 -3.69 -16.31 -13.32
CA GLU A 44 -4.37 -16.79 -12.09
C GLU A 44 -4.98 -15.67 -11.23
N ASP A 45 -4.72 -14.40 -11.54
CA ASP A 45 -5.09 -13.27 -10.68
C ASP A 45 -6.60 -13.05 -10.50
N SER A 46 -7.45 -13.57 -11.40
CA SER A 46 -8.91 -13.42 -11.29
C SER A 46 -9.50 -14.25 -10.15
N SER A 47 -9.13 -15.52 -10.01
CA SER A 47 -9.70 -16.39 -8.97
C SER A 47 -9.27 -15.96 -7.57
N THR A 48 -8.00 -15.59 -7.42
CA THR A 48 -7.42 -15.14 -6.15
C THR A 48 -7.98 -13.79 -5.71
N ALA A 49 -8.14 -12.84 -6.64
CA ALA A 49 -8.78 -11.56 -6.33
C ALA A 49 -10.26 -11.73 -5.94
N ASP A 50 -11.00 -12.58 -6.66
CA ASP A 50 -12.40 -12.88 -6.35
C ASP A 50 -12.55 -13.57 -4.99
N GLU A 51 -11.64 -14.47 -4.62
CA GLU A 51 -11.62 -15.14 -3.33
C GLU A 51 -11.29 -14.18 -2.18
N LEU A 52 -10.29 -13.30 -2.37
CA LEU A 52 -9.97 -12.25 -1.40
C LEU A 52 -11.16 -11.31 -1.17
N LEU A 53 -11.87 -10.94 -2.23
CA LEU A 53 -13.09 -10.12 -2.15
C LEU A 53 -14.20 -10.83 -1.39
N ARG A 54 -14.39 -12.14 -1.59
CA ARG A 54 -15.35 -12.95 -0.83
C ARG A 54 -14.99 -13.05 0.65
N ASN A 55 -13.72 -13.31 0.96
CA ASN A 55 -13.24 -13.37 2.34
C ASN A 55 -13.46 -12.04 3.04
N LYS A 56 -13.13 -10.92 2.39
CA LYS A 56 -13.40 -9.57 2.88
C LYS A 56 -14.90 -9.36 3.14
N ALA A 57 -15.76 -9.70 2.19
CA ALA A 57 -17.21 -9.55 2.34
C ALA A 57 -17.77 -10.37 3.52
N SER A 58 -17.24 -11.58 3.73
CA SER A 58 -17.61 -12.44 4.87
C SER A 58 -17.24 -11.79 6.21
N VAL A 59 -16.01 -11.30 6.34
CA VAL A 59 -15.54 -10.63 7.57
C VAL A 59 -16.32 -9.33 7.83
N VAL A 60 -16.58 -8.54 6.78
CA VAL A 60 -17.45 -7.35 6.89
C VAL A 60 -18.81 -7.74 7.44
N LYS A 61 -19.46 -8.78 6.89
CA LYS A 61 -20.78 -9.23 7.34
C LYS A 61 -20.77 -9.63 8.81
N LEU A 62 -19.74 -10.33 9.27
CA LEU A 62 -19.59 -10.72 10.68
C LEU A 62 -19.50 -9.49 11.59
N LEU A 63 -18.65 -8.52 11.27
CA LEU A 63 -18.50 -7.30 12.06
C LEU A 63 -19.76 -6.45 12.07
N LEU A 64 -20.47 -6.36 10.94
CA LEU A 64 -21.75 -5.65 10.86
C LEU A 64 -22.80 -6.28 11.79
N GLN A 65 -22.87 -7.62 11.85
CA GLN A 65 -23.80 -8.34 12.70
C GLN A 65 -23.42 -8.29 14.18
N GLU A 66 -22.14 -8.47 14.50
CA GLU A 66 -21.63 -8.50 15.88
C GLU A 66 -21.82 -7.15 16.59
N PHE A 67 -21.64 -6.04 15.87
CA PHE A 67 -21.66 -4.69 16.46
C PHE A 67 -22.88 -3.83 16.09
N ASP A 68 -23.89 -4.38 15.39
CA ASP A 68 -24.98 -3.58 14.76
C ASP A 68 -24.41 -2.37 13.99
N ALA A 69 -23.37 -2.62 13.21
CA ALA A 69 -22.58 -1.59 12.56
C ALA A 69 -23.09 -1.29 11.14
N ILE A 70 -22.65 -0.15 10.59
CA ILE A 70 -22.82 0.19 9.17
C ILE A 70 -21.47 0.19 8.47
N VAL A 71 -21.44 0.01 7.15
CA VAL A 71 -20.20 0.20 6.38
C VAL A 71 -19.96 1.69 6.21
N PHE A 72 -18.72 2.14 6.39
CA PHE A 72 -18.36 3.52 6.09
C PHE A 72 -18.51 3.80 4.59
N ASP A 73 -19.27 4.83 4.25
CA ASP A 73 -19.27 5.42 2.93
C ASP A 73 -18.85 6.89 3.02
N CYS A 74 -18.30 7.48 1.95
CA CYS A 74 -17.81 8.86 1.97
C CYS A 74 -18.89 9.93 2.29
N SER A 75 -20.16 9.54 2.43
CA SER A 75 -21.33 10.41 2.48
C SER A 75 -22.10 10.35 3.80
N THR A 76 -21.76 9.41 4.69
CA THR A 76 -22.68 8.99 5.74
C THR A 76 -22.82 10.07 6.80
N GLN A 77 -24.00 10.71 6.84
CA GLN A 77 -24.34 11.75 7.82
C GLN A 77 -24.48 11.20 9.26
N ASN A 78 -24.41 9.88 9.44
CA ASN A 78 -24.73 9.17 10.69
C ASN A 78 -23.56 8.36 11.28
N ILE A 79 -22.31 8.57 10.83
CA ILE A 79 -21.14 7.81 11.31
C ILE A 79 -20.87 7.94 12.82
N PHE A 80 -21.45 8.94 13.49
CA PHE A 80 -21.32 9.14 14.94
C PHE A 80 -22.40 8.43 15.77
N SER A 81 -23.50 8.00 15.12
CA SER A 81 -24.66 7.46 15.82
C SER A 81 -24.59 5.94 16.05
N LYS A 82 -23.76 5.25 15.26
CA LYS A 82 -23.61 3.80 15.28
C LYS A 82 -22.15 3.40 15.08
N PRO A 83 -21.77 2.18 15.50
CA PRO A 83 -20.53 1.57 15.07
C PRO A 83 -20.42 1.51 13.54
N VAL A 84 -19.20 1.61 13.04
CA VAL A 84 -18.89 1.66 11.62
C VAL A 84 -17.77 0.67 11.33
N VAL A 85 -17.92 -0.11 10.26
CA VAL A 85 -16.88 -0.97 9.70
C VAL A 85 -16.15 -0.20 8.61
N VAL A 86 -14.84 -0.10 8.74
CA VAL A 86 -13.93 0.55 7.79
C VAL A 86 -12.88 -0.43 7.31
N ASP A 87 -12.60 -0.40 6.01
CA ASP A 87 -11.41 -1.01 5.42
C ASP A 87 -10.24 -0.06 5.56
N THR A 88 -9.13 -0.52 6.11
CA THR A 88 -8.04 0.35 6.51
C THR A 88 -6.66 -0.22 6.25
N THR A 89 -5.70 0.68 6.02
CA THR A 89 -4.28 0.40 6.08
C THR A 89 -3.69 1.02 7.34
N MET A 90 -3.11 0.18 8.18
CA MET A 90 -2.52 0.54 9.46
C MET A 90 -1.27 1.41 9.25
N LEU A 91 -1.23 2.55 9.94
CA LEU A 91 -0.10 3.50 9.88
C LEU A 91 0.79 3.37 11.12
N GLY A 92 0.20 3.08 12.27
CA GLY A 92 0.95 2.84 13.49
C GLY A 92 0.14 3.00 14.77
N VAL A 93 0.85 2.95 15.89
CA VAL A 93 0.29 3.11 17.24
C VAL A 93 0.99 4.30 17.90
N SER A 94 0.22 5.12 18.61
CA SER A 94 0.72 6.24 19.40
C SER A 94 0.24 6.12 20.84
N ILE A 95 1.06 6.55 21.79
CA ILE A 95 0.74 6.53 23.22
C ILE A 95 0.60 7.97 23.67
N ASN A 96 -0.50 8.31 24.32
CA ASN A 96 -0.73 9.63 24.90
C ASN A 96 -1.17 9.47 26.35
N GLY A 97 -0.23 9.66 27.28
CA GLY A 97 -0.43 9.31 28.69
C GLY A 97 -0.57 7.79 28.86
N GLU A 98 -1.67 7.36 29.46
CA GLU A 98 -2.00 5.95 29.66
C GLU A 98 -2.80 5.34 28.48
N ASP A 99 -3.27 6.19 27.55
CA ASP A 99 -4.11 5.77 26.45
C ASP A 99 -3.30 5.42 25.20
N VAL A 100 -3.65 4.28 24.58
CA VAL A 100 -3.03 3.81 23.35
C VAL A 100 -3.99 4.01 22.17
N PHE A 101 -3.50 4.69 21.15
CA PHE A 101 -4.25 5.06 19.95
C PHE A 101 -3.69 4.36 18.73
N LEU A 102 -4.58 3.69 18.00
CA LEU A 102 -4.31 3.07 16.72
C LEU A 102 -4.63 4.07 15.59
N SER A 103 -3.69 4.29 14.70
CA SER A 103 -3.84 5.19 13.55
C SER A 103 -3.83 4.41 12.25
N ALA A 104 -4.81 4.66 11.38
CA ALA A 104 -4.94 3.98 10.11
C ALA A 104 -5.53 4.91 9.03
N GLN A 105 -5.22 4.64 7.77
CA GLN A 105 -5.85 5.28 6.61
C GLN A 105 -7.08 4.46 6.18
N ILE A 106 -8.19 5.11 5.85
CA ILE A 106 -9.37 4.43 5.29
C ILE A 106 -9.15 4.22 3.79
N ASN A 107 -9.29 2.96 3.36
CA ASN A 107 -9.13 2.52 1.98
C ASN A 107 -10.44 2.68 1.19
N LEU A 108 -10.86 3.92 1.02
CA LEU A 108 -12.04 4.25 0.22
C LEU A 108 -11.72 5.40 -0.74
N SER A 109 -12.20 5.29 -1.98
CA SER A 109 -12.04 6.32 -3.01
C SER A 109 -12.99 7.49 -2.76
N CYS A 110 -12.67 8.32 -1.77
CA CYS A 110 -13.38 9.55 -1.47
C CYS A 110 -12.69 10.78 -2.09
N VAL A 111 -13.44 11.89 -2.20
CA VAL A 111 -12.87 13.18 -2.64
C VAL A 111 -11.78 13.68 -1.67
N LYS A 112 -11.96 13.44 -0.37
CA LYS A 112 -10.98 13.73 0.69
C LYS A 112 -10.30 12.44 1.15
N LYS A 113 -9.08 12.53 1.66
CA LYS A 113 -8.44 11.39 2.32
C LYS A 113 -8.94 11.28 3.76
N TYR A 114 -9.35 10.09 4.16
CA TYR A 114 -9.84 9.81 5.51
C TYR A 114 -8.83 9.00 6.30
N PHE A 115 -8.60 9.42 7.53
CA PHE A 115 -7.75 8.76 8.51
C PHE A 115 -8.56 8.52 9.78
N VAL A 116 -8.20 7.47 10.52
CA VAL A 116 -8.78 7.17 11.83
C VAL A 116 -7.72 7.25 12.90
N LYS A 117 -8.11 7.75 14.07
CA LYS A 117 -7.32 7.71 15.31
C LYS A 117 -8.20 7.15 16.43
N LEU A 118 -8.05 5.87 16.70
CA LEU A 118 -8.96 5.13 17.57
C LEU A 118 -8.27 4.76 18.88
N LYS A 119 -8.92 5.04 20.01
CA LYS A 119 -8.53 4.48 21.30
C LYS A 119 -8.90 3.00 21.31
N CYS A 120 -7.91 2.13 21.55
CA CYS A 120 -8.11 0.67 21.52
C CYS A 120 -7.96 0.07 22.92
N SER A 121 -8.73 -0.97 23.22
CA SER A 121 -8.46 -1.82 24.37
C SER A 121 -7.18 -2.66 24.14
N GLN A 122 -6.60 -3.16 25.23
CA GLN A 122 -5.43 -4.03 25.15
C GLN A 122 -5.70 -5.30 24.32
N GLU A 123 -6.89 -5.89 24.45
CA GLU A 123 -7.31 -7.08 23.69
C GLU A 123 -7.28 -6.83 22.17
N VAL A 124 -7.76 -5.66 21.73
CA VAL A 124 -7.73 -5.27 20.32
C VAL A 124 -6.30 -5.04 19.84
N LEU A 125 -5.44 -4.44 20.68
CA LEU A 125 -4.02 -4.23 20.36
C LEU A 125 -3.24 -5.53 20.27
N GLU A 126 -3.58 -6.53 21.10
CA GLU A 126 -3.02 -7.88 21.00
C GLU A 126 -3.46 -8.62 19.74
N GLN A 127 -4.65 -8.32 19.21
CA GLN A 127 -5.06 -8.82 17.88
C GLN A 127 -4.31 -8.11 16.76
N TYR A 128 -4.14 -6.79 16.88
CA TYR A 128 -3.32 -6.02 15.95
C TYR A 128 -1.88 -6.54 15.88
N SER A 129 -1.23 -6.84 17.02
CA SER A 129 0.14 -7.36 17.03
C SER A 129 0.30 -8.74 16.39
N LYS A 130 -0.79 -9.49 16.23
CA LYS A 130 -0.83 -10.79 15.53
C LYS A 130 -1.10 -10.66 14.03
N THR A 131 -1.53 -9.47 13.58
CA THR A 131 -1.87 -9.20 12.18
C THR A 131 -0.58 -9.23 11.36
N LYS A 132 -0.57 -9.95 10.23
CA LYS A 132 0.63 -10.10 9.39
C LYS A 132 0.72 -9.04 8.30
N SER A 133 -0.41 -8.56 7.82
CA SER A 133 -0.52 -7.49 6.84
C SER A 133 -0.86 -6.17 7.52
N ASN A 134 -0.48 -5.07 6.86
CA ASN A 134 -0.89 -3.74 7.29
C ASN A 134 -2.35 -3.43 6.90
N ASN A 135 -3.11 -4.38 6.33
CA ASN A 135 -4.49 -4.15 5.91
C ASN A 135 -5.46 -4.88 6.83
N ALA A 136 -6.39 -4.13 7.41
CA ALA A 136 -7.36 -4.69 8.34
C ALA A 136 -8.72 -4.01 8.21
N LEU A 137 -9.75 -4.79 8.53
CA LEU A 137 -11.10 -4.29 8.78
C LEU A 137 -11.19 -3.90 10.25
N LEU A 138 -11.58 -2.64 10.52
CA LEU A 138 -11.84 -2.16 11.87
C LEU A 138 -13.33 -1.93 12.05
N ALA A 139 -13.86 -2.38 13.18
CA ALA A 139 -15.12 -1.89 13.70
C ALA A 139 -14.82 -0.78 14.71
N ALA A 140 -15.40 0.40 14.52
CA ALA A 140 -15.10 1.58 15.31
C ALA A 140 -16.36 2.37 15.65
N ARG A 141 -16.37 3.05 16.80
CA ARG A 141 -17.37 4.07 17.12
C ARG A 141 -16.70 5.43 17.07
N PHE A 142 -17.05 6.23 16.07
CA PHE A 142 -16.52 7.58 15.94
C PHE A 142 -17.26 8.55 16.87
N THR A 143 -16.51 9.43 17.51
CA THR A 143 -17.04 10.46 18.42
C THR A 143 -16.68 11.87 17.95
N ARG A 144 -15.68 12.00 17.07
CA ARG A 144 -15.19 13.30 16.60
C ARG A 144 -14.68 13.20 15.16
N MET A 145 -14.85 14.29 14.42
CA MET A 145 -14.29 14.48 13.09
C MET A 145 -13.58 15.83 13.04
N ASP A 146 -12.32 15.79 12.65
CA ASP A 146 -11.49 16.96 12.42
C ASP A 146 -11.20 17.09 10.93
N ASN A 147 -11.43 18.28 10.37
CA ASN A 147 -11.07 18.58 8.99
C ASN A 147 -9.74 19.33 9.01
N GLU A 148 -8.73 18.74 8.41
CA GLU A 148 -7.40 19.34 8.33
C GLU A 148 -7.05 19.65 6.88
N LYS A 149 -6.33 20.76 6.71
CA LYS A 149 -5.76 21.13 5.43
C LYS A 149 -4.28 20.77 5.46
N LEU A 150 -3.87 19.88 4.58
CA LEU A 150 -2.45 19.54 4.46
C LEU A 150 -1.75 20.68 3.74
N VAL A 151 -0.82 21.31 4.45
CA VAL A 151 0.02 22.37 3.91
C VAL A 151 1.46 21.91 4.06
N ALA A 152 2.21 21.91 2.96
CA ALA A 152 3.65 21.73 3.00
C ALA A 152 4.33 23.09 2.91
N GLU A 153 5.32 23.29 3.76
CA GLU A 153 6.25 24.41 3.66
C GLU A 153 7.29 24.06 2.60
N ALA A 154 7.51 24.98 1.65
CA ALA A 154 8.59 24.86 0.70
C ALA A 154 9.64 25.93 1.01
N ASP A 155 10.91 25.55 0.96
CA ASP A 155 12.01 26.50 1.16
C ASP A 155 12.07 27.47 -0.03
N SER A 156 11.94 28.76 0.24
CA SER A 156 12.17 29.80 -0.76
C SER A 156 13.48 30.53 -0.54
N LEU A 157 14.16 30.83 -1.64
CA LEU A 157 15.38 31.63 -1.66
C LEU A 157 15.10 33.14 -1.65
N ASP A 158 13.84 33.56 -1.81
CA ASP A 158 13.43 34.97 -1.86
C ASP A 158 12.88 35.52 -0.53
N GLY A 159 12.90 34.71 0.54
CA GLY A 159 12.42 35.11 1.86
C GLY A 159 10.90 35.14 2.02
N SER A 160 10.15 34.67 1.02
CA SER A 160 8.73 34.31 1.19
C SER A 160 8.61 32.90 1.77
N ASP A 161 7.52 32.62 2.49
CA ASP A 161 7.18 31.28 2.97
C ASP A 161 6.14 30.65 2.02
N PRO A 162 6.54 30.07 0.86
CA PRO A 162 5.60 29.48 -0.04
C PRO A 162 5.03 28.20 0.59
N THR A 163 3.76 28.28 0.93
CA THR A 163 2.99 27.12 1.36
C THR A 163 2.30 26.45 0.17
N ILE A 164 2.50 25.15 0.01
CA ILE A 164 1.81 24.33 -1.01
C ILE A 164 0.64 23.61 -0.33
N ASN A 165 -0.58 23.83 -0.83
CA ASN A 165 -1.75 23.07 -0.41
C ASN A 165 -1.71 21.66 -1.02
N LEU A 166 -1.53 20.63 -0.20
CA LEU A 166 -1.47 19.23 -0.60
C LEU A 166 -2.85 18.53 -0.56
N GLY A 167 -3.90 19.24 -0.18
CA GLY A 167 -5.28 18.76 -0.18
C GLY A 167 -5.96 18.80 1.18
N GLU A 168 -7.18 18.28 1.24
CA GLU A 168 -7.98 18.19 2.47
C GLU A 168 -8.00 16.76 3.00
N THR A 169 -7.78 16.64 4.31
CA THR A 169 -7.86 15.38 5.05
C THR A 169 -8.93 15.47 6.12
N VAL A 170 -9.49 14.30 6.44
CA VAL A 170 -10.45 14.16 7.52
C VAL A 170 -9.91 13.13 8.51
N ILE A 171 -9.83 13.50 9.78
CA ILE A 171 -9.43 12.61 10.86
C ILE A 171 -10.68 12.26 11.67
N LEU A 172 -11.03 10.99 11.69
CA LEU A 172 -12.11 10.43 12.50
C LEU A 172 -11.52 9.85 13.79
N SER A 173 -11.88 10.44 14.93
CA SER A 173 -11.43 9.97 16.24
C SER A 173 -12.55 9.26 16.99
N GLY A 174 -12.21 8.27 17.80
CA GLY A 174 -13.20 7.48 18.53
C GLY A 174 -12.62 6.27 19.22
N GLU A 175 -13.44 5.23 19.37
CA GLU A 175 -13.11 3.97 20.04
C GLU A 175 -13.02 2.83 19.02
N CYS A 176 -12.01 1.99 19.15
CA CYS A 176 -11.93 0.75 18.39
C CYS A 176 -12.65 -0.36 19.13
N LEU A 177 -13.55 -1.04 18.42
CA LEU A 177 -14.34 -2.15 18.95
C LEU A 177 -13.69 -3.49 18.59
N ALA A 178 -13.21 -3.62 17.36
CA ALA A 178 -12.55 -4.83 16.89
C ALA A 178 -11.61 -4.55 15.71
N ILE A 179 -10.62 -5.43 15.56
CA ILE A 179 -9.73 -5.51 14.39
C ILE A 179 -9.75 -6.93 13.83
N ARG A 180 -9.88 -7.04 12.51
CA ARG A 180 -9.82 -8.32 11.79
C ARG A 180 -8.97 -8.16 10.54
N GLU A 181 -7.96 -9.02 10.41
CA GLU A 181 -7.24 -9.18 9.16
C GLU A 181 -8.16 -9.83 8.12
N ILE A 182 -8.01 -9.44 6.85
CA ILE A 182 -8.64 -10.17 5.75
C ILE A 182 -7.81 -11.45 5.55
N PRO A 183 -8.40 -12.66 5.67
CA PRO A 183 -7.67 -13.90 5.47
C PRO A 183 -6.95 -13.89 4.12
N PRO A 184 -5.64 -14.19 4.07
CA PRO A 184 -4.94 -14.36 2.81
C PRO A 184 -5.56 -15.53 2.04
N VAL A 185 -5.48 -15.50 0.72
CA VAL A 185 -5.84 -16.67 -0.09
C VAL A 185 -4.79 -17.75 0.15
N GLU A 186 -5.21 -18.89 0.70
CA GLU A 186 -4.34 -20.07 0.79
C GLU A 186 -4.19 -20.64 -0.63
N ASN A 187 -3.02 -20.45 -1.22
CA ASN A 187 -2.66 -21.24 -2.38
C ASN A 187 -2.47 -22.68 -1.88
N ALA A 188 -3.30 -23.60 -2.34
CA ALA A 188 -3.08 -25.02 -2.12
C ALA A 188 -1.79 -25.43 -2.83
N ASP A 189 -0.73 -25.67 -2.06
CA ASP A 189 0.50 -26.33 -2.52
C ASP A 189 0.24 -27.80 -2.88
#